data_AF-A0A7K4GYD3-F1
#
_entry.id   AF-A0A7K4GYD3-F1
#
_cell.length_a   1.000
_cell.length_b   1.000
_cell.length_c   1.000
_cell.angle_alpha   90.00
_cell.angle_beta   90.00
_cell.angle_gamma   90.00
#
_symmetry.space_group_name_H-M   'P 1'
#
loop_
_entity.id
_entity.type
_entity.pdbx_description
1 polymer ?
#
loop_
_entity_poly.entity_id
_entity_poly.type
_entity_poly.pdbx_seq_one_letter_code
_entity_poly.pdbx_strand_id
1 'polypeptide(L)' 'MNSMSPFLMCYVFKGQSYSAQQRIRYFIDKIQNDEPVWQTFNKFNQINKEIQFKDIPSLEPLINGIFMDKTIPLHS' A
#
# COMPACT_ATOMS: atom_id res chain seq x y z
N MET A 1 -1.85 5.12 11.64
CA MET A 1 -0.46 5.09 11.16
C MET A 1 0.07 3.70 11.42
N ASN A 2 0.50 3.01 10.37
CA ASN A 2 1.18 1.72 10.51
C ASN A 2 2.62 1.94 10.06
N SER A 3 3.56 1.69 10.96
CA SER A 3 4.99 1.81 10.68
C SER A 3 5.48 0.53 10.05
N MET A 4 6.13 0.65 8.89
CA MET A 4 6.75 -0.45 8.18
C MET A 4 8.15 0.01 7.82
N SER A 5 9.08 -0.09 8.78
CA SER A 5 10.44 0.46 8.63
C SER A 5 11.05 0.04 7.28
N PRO A 6 11.55 0.98 6.45
CA PRO A 6 11.77 2.41 6.72
C PRO A 6 10.59 3.36 6.38
N PHE A 7 9.45 2.83 5.95
CA PHE A 7 8.31 3.59 5.45
C PHE A 7 7.25 3.86 6.52
N LEU A 8 6.57 4.99 6.36
CA LEU A 8 5.34 5.33 7.07
C LEU A 8 4.18 5.31 6.08
N MET A 9 3.18 4.46 6.34
CA MET A 9 1.96 4.41 5.55
C MET A 9 0.83 5.20 6.23
N CYS A 10 0.28 6.17 5.50
CA CYS A 10 -0.80 7.04 5.95
C CYS A 10 -1.99 6.97 4.99
N TYR A 11 -3.18 6.72 5.53
CA TYR A 11 -4.43 6.74 4.79
C TYR A 11 -5.41 7.71 5.44
N VAL A 12 -5.73 8.79 4.73
CA VAL A 12 -6.73 9.78 5.15
C VAL A 12 -8.07 9.37 4.56
N PHE A 13 -9.06 9.16 5.42
CA PHE A 13 -10.38 8.66 5.03
C PHE A 13 -11.48 9.43 5.75
N LYS A 14 -12.69 9.37 5.19
CA LYS A 14 -13.92 9.88 5.81
C LYS A 14 -14.91 8.72 5.91
N GLY A 15 -15.31 8.34 7.13
CA GLY A 15 -16.25 7.24 7.37
C GLY A 15 -15.80 6.32 8.50
N GLN A 16 -16.08 5.02 8.36
CA GLN A 16 -15.80 4.01 9.38
C GLN A 16 -14.29 3.71 9.49
N SER A 17 -13.72 3.97 10.68
CA SER A 17 -12.28 3.80 10.93
C SER A 17 -11.80 2.37 10.85
N TYR A 18 -12.62 1.41 11.27
CA TYR A 18 -12.29 0.00 11.21
C TYR A 18 -12.03 -0.50 9.78
N SER A 19 -12.94 -0.17 8.84
CA SER A 19 -12.77 -0.54 7.43
C SER A 19 -11.53 0.12 6.82
N ALA A 20 -11.27 1.38 7.16
CA ALA A 20 -10.08 2.08 6.71
C ALA A 20 -8.79 1.43 7.24
N GLN A 21 -8.79 0.99 8.51
CA GLN A 21 -7.69 0.25 9.12
C GLN A 21 -7.46 -1.11 8.45
N GLN A 22 -8.53 -1.84 8.10
CA GLN A 22 -8.41 -3.10 7.37
C GLN A 22 -7.82 -2.89 5.97
N ARG A 23 -8.27 -1.87 5.23
CA ARG A 23 -7.73 -1.56 3.88
C ARG A 23 -6.25 -1.24 3.91
N ILE A 24 -5.81 -0.37 4.84
CA ILE A 24 -4.39 -0.02 4.94
C ILE A 24 -3.54 -1.21 5.39
N ARG A 25 -4.03 -2.09 6.27
CA ARG A 25 -3.32 -3.31 6.67
C ARG A 25 -3.18 -4.28 5.51
N TYR A 26 -4.27 -4.52 4.78
CA TYR A 26 -4.27 -5.37 3.59
C TYR A 26 -3.33 -4.84 2.50
N PHE A 27 -3.29 -3.52 2.30
CA PHE A 27 -2.34 -2.88 1.38
C PHE A 27 -0.89 -3.11 1.78
N ILE A 28 -0.58 -2.94 3.07
CA ILE A 28 0.77 -3.18 3.61
C ILE A 28 1.17 -4.63 3.41
N ASP A 29 0.29 -5.57 3.77
CA ASP A 29 0.52 -7.00 3.60
C ASP A 29 0.76 -7.37 2.12
N LYS A 30 -0.04 -6.82 1.19
CA LYS A 30 0.13 -7.05 -0.24
C LYS A 30 1.46 -6.53 -0.79
N ILE A 31 1.91 -5.35 -0.35
CA ILE A 31 3.20 -4.81 -0.76
C ILE A 31 4.34 -5.66 -0.21
N GLN A 32 4.26 -6.10 1.04
CA GLN A 32 5.33 -6.88 1.67
C GLN A 32 5.45 -8.29 1.10
N ASN A 33 4.32 -8.92 0.76
CA ASN A 33 4.30 -10.26 0.18
C ASN A 33 4.57 -10.29 -1.34
N ASP A 34 4.59 -9.13 -2.01
CA ASP A 34 4.98 -8.99 -3.41
C ASP A 34 6.47 -8.60 -3.48
N GLU A 35 7.34 -9.61 -3.55
CA GLU A 35 8.80 -9.43 -3.52
C GLU A 35 9.32 -8.42 -4.57
N PRO A 36 8.92 -8.46 -5.87
CA PRO A 36 9.30 -7.43 -6.85
C PRO A 36 8.94 -6.00 -6.43
N VAL A 37 7.72 -5.80 -5.92
CA VAL A 37 7.26 -4.48 -5.45
C VAL A 37 8.09 -4.08 -4.24
N TRP A 38 8.24 -4.96 -3.25
CA TRP A 38 8.97 -4.68 -2.02
C TRP A 38 10.45 -4.33 -2.26
N GLN A 39 11.12 -5.05 -3.15
CA GLN A 39 12.50 -4.74 -3.55
C GLN A 39 12.61 -3.37 -4.22
N THR A 40 11.62 -2.98 -5.03
CA THR A 40 11.60 -1.66 -5.67
C THR A 40 11.48 -0.55 -4.63
N PHE A 41 10.60 -0.71 -3.64
CA PHE A 41 10.49 0.22 -2.52
C PHE A 41 11.83 0.38 -1.78
N ASN A 42 12.45 -0.74 -1.38
CA ASN A 42 13.72 -0.71 -0.65
C ASN A 42 14.84 -0.06 -1.45
N LYS A 43 14.96 -0.39 -2.75
CA LYS A 43 15.95 0.21 -3.64
C LYS A 43 15.78 1.72 -3.73
N PHE A 44 14.55 2.20 -3.91
CA PHE A 44 14.26 3.62 -4.06
C PHE A 44 14.53 4.40 -2.78
N ASN A 45 14.24 3.79 -1.62
CA ASN A 45 14.61 4.35 -0.33
C ASN A 45 16.13 4.50 -0.16
N GLN A 46 16.92 3.52 -0.59
CA GLN A 46 18.40 3.59 -0.51
C GLN A 46 18.99 4.72 -1.36
N ILE A 47 18.36 5.04 -2.50
CA ILE A 47 18.84 6.10 -3.41
C ILE A 47 18.09 7.44 -3.22
N ASN A 48 17.26 7.56 -2.17
CA ASN A 48 16.41 8.73 -1.90
C ASN A 48 15.57 9.16 -3.12
N LYS A 49 15.05 8.19 -3.88
CA LYS A 49 14.24 8.44 -5.07
C LYS A 49 12.76 8.26 -4.75
N GLU A 50 11.94 9.17 -5.26
CA GLU A 50 10.49 9.05 -5.23
C GLU A 50 10.01 7.92 -6.15
N ILE A 51 9.06 7.11 -5.67
CA ILE A 51 8.40 6.06 -6.45
C ILE A 51 7.27 6.69 -7.25
N GLN A 52 7.31 6.54 -8.56
CA GLN A 52 6.23 6.94 -9.46
C GLN A 52 5.43 5.71 -9.90
N PHE A 53 4.16 5.85 -10.28
CA PHE A 53 3.34 4.70 -10.73
C PHE A 53 3.94 3.96 -11.92
N LYS A 54 4.69 4.65 -12.79
CA LYS A 54 5.43 4.04 -13.90
C LYS A 54 6.56 3.10 -13.46
N ASP A 55 7.11 3.29 -12.26
CA ASP A 55 8.19 2.46 -11.73
C ASP A 55 7.65 1.11 -11.22
N ILE A 56 6.36 1.05 -10.83
CA ILE A 56 5.68 -0.16 -10.35
C ILE A 56 4.28 -0.23 -11.01
N PRO A 57 4.17 -0.83 -12.21
CA PRO A 57 2.91 -0.87 -12.96
C PRO A 57 1.74 -1.53 -12.23
N SER A 58 2.01 -2.45 -11.30
CA SER A 58 1.00 -3.12 -10.47
C SER A 58 0.46 -2.24 -9.33
N LEU A 59 1.15 -1.16 -8.97
CA LEU A 59 0.83 -0.34 -7.79
C LEU A 59 -0.48 0.43 -7.95
N GLU A 60 -0.71 1.04 -9.12
CA GLU A 60 -1.92 1.81 -9.38
C GLU A 60 -3.18 0.92 -9.41
N PRO A 61 -3.20 -0.22 -10.13
CA PRO A 61 -4.29 -1.19 -10.03
C PRO A 61 -4.52 -1.70 -8.59
N LEU A 62 -3.45 -1.95 -7.83
CA LEU A 62 -3.53 -2.42 -6.45
C LEU A 62 -4.20 -1.38 -5.54
N ILE A 63 -3.82 -0.10 -5.66
CA ILE A 63 -4.42 1.01 -4.91
C ILE A 63 -5.90 1.16 -5.29
N ASN A 64 -6.21 1.16 -6.58
CA ASN A 64 -7.58 1.30 -7.05
C ASN A 64 -8.47 0.15 -6.59
N GLY A 65 -7.99 -1.10 -6.65
CA GLY A 65 -8.69 -2.23 -6.08
C GLY A 65 -8.94 -2.02 -4.58
N ILE A 66 -7.89 -1.78 -3.79
CA ILE A 66 -8.01 -1.79 -2.33
C ILE A 66 -8.79 -0.60 -1.78
N PHE A 67 -8.67 0.60 -2.38
CA PHE A 67 -9.21 1.83 -1.80
C PHE A 67 -10.40 2.39 -2.56
N MET A 68 -10.54 2.12 -3.87
CA MET A 68 -11.64 2.65 -4.68
C MET A 68 -12.75 1.61 -4.89
N ASP A 69 -12.39 0.33 -4.99
CA ASP A 69 -13.38 -0.73 -5.08
C ASP A 69 -14.03 -0.98 -3.71
N LYS A 70 -15.37 -0.97 -3.70
CA LYS A 70 -16.19 -1.21 -2.51
C LYS A 70 -16.53 -2.68 -2.31
N THR A 71 -16.22 -3.52 -3.30
CA THR A 71 -16.63 -4.93 -3.33
C THR A 71 -15.61 -5.89 -2.73
N ILE A 72 -14.39 -5.43 -2.41
CA ILE A 72 -13.36 -6.31 -1.87
C ILE A 72 -13.74 -6.82 -0.47
N PRO A 73 -13.87 -8.15 -0.28
CA PRO A 73 -13.96 -8.74 1.05
C PRO A 73 -12.60 -8.62 1.73
N LEU A 74 -12.51 -7.72 2.69
CA LEU A 74 -11.31 -7.54 3.53
C LEU A 74 -11.31 -8.64 4.59
N HIS A 75 -10.81 -9.82 4.24
CA HIS A 75 -10.60 -10.89 5.23
C HIS A 75 -9.43 -10.52 6.15
N SER A 76 -9.65 -10.74 7.44
CA SER A 76 -8.76 -10.41 8.56
C SER A 76 -7.92 -11.60 8.95
#